data_AF-A0A920MVF2-F1
#
_entry.id   AF-A0A920MVF2-F1
#
_cell.length_a   1.000
_cell.length_b   1.000
_cell.length_c   1.000
_cell.angle_alpha   90.00
_cell.angle_beta   90.00
_cell.angle_gamma   90.00
#
_symmetry.space_group_name_H-M   'P 1'
#
loop_
_entity.id
_entity.type
_entity.pdbx_description
1 polymer ?
#
loop_
_entity_poly.entity_id
_entity_poly.type
_entity_poly.pdbx_seq_one_letter_code
_entity_poly.pdbx_strand_id
1 'polypeptide(L)'
;MAIMPHPERTSKGDVIFSSMKEYIELDNPIHEHALHYKETLIKPDYYNNNNNVEWVVEMIINDNEAASVQNALVQMGYDVVISRHTHWEINIKEPKSKILSEIDKSGELFNSNKEYITNIQKAHNTASYLIRQIDDVFGRSKLESLKDTFEIKEISDLKYGVIWNIKVNSGNFDSTLDSILETNILFNPLSYECYRIR
;
A
#
# COMPACT_ATOMS: atom_id res chain seq x y z
N MET A 1 34.61 -35.66 -9.04
CA MET A 1 34.64 -35.25 -7.63
C MET A 1 34.09 -33.85 -7.54
N ALA A 2 32.96 -33.64 -6.86
CA ALA A 2 32.47 -32.31 -6.57
C ALA A 2 33.15 -31.84 -5.28
N ILE A 3 34.05 -30.85 -5.38
CA ILE A 3 34.55 -30.12 -4.21
C ILE A 3 33.47 -29.12 -3.85
N MET A 4 32.81 -29.32 -2.72
CA MET A 4 31.92 -28.30 -2.18
C MET A 4 32.75 -27.11 -1.73
N PRO A 5 32.33 -25.87 -2.06
CA PRO A 5 33.01 -24.68 -1.57
C PRO A 5 32.86 -24.66 -0.05
N HIS A 6 34.02 -24.68 0.62
CA HIS A 6 34.17 -24.56 2.06
C HIS A 6 34.72 -23.16 2.33
N PRO A 7 33.85 -22.16 2.61
CA PRO A 7 34.26 -20.78 2.77
C PRO A 7 35.33 -20.61 3.86
N GLU A 8 35.27 -21.44 4.90
CA GLU A 8 36.22 -21.49 6.01
C GLU A 8 37.64 -21.92 5.58
N ARG A 9 37.78 -22.53 4.40
CA ARG A 9 39.08 -22.95 3.83
C ARG A 9 39.64 -21.95 2.84
N THR A 10 38.99 -20.80 2.67
CA THR A 10 39.44 -19.72 1.80
C THR A 10 39.74 -18.50 2.64
N SER A 11 40.84 -17.79 2.32
CA SER A 11 41.23 -16.58 3.05
C SER A 11 40.15 -15.49 3.05
N LYS A 12 39.28 -15.46 2.03
CA LYS A 12 38.16 -14.52 1.95
C LYS A 12 36.97 -14.91 2.82
N GLY A 13 36.69 -16.21 3.00
CA GLY A 13 35.60 -16.68 3.87
C GLY A 13 36.00 -16.76 5.34
N ASP A 14 37.29 -16.94 5.64
CA ASP A 14 37.85 -16.98 6.99
C ASP A 14 37.63 -15.68 7.80
N VAL A 15 37.53 -14.54 7.11
CA VAL A 15 37.24 -13.23 7.74
C VAL A 15 35.87 -13.22 8.45
N ILE A 16 34.86 -13.90 7.89
CA ILE A 16 33.53 -13.99 8.50
C ILE A 16 33.61 -14.79 9.81
N PHE A 17 34.28 -15.94 9.79
CA PHE A 17 34.43 -16.80 10.98
C PHE A 17 35.29 -16.15 12.06
N SER A 18 36.35 -15.42 11.66
CA SER A 18 37.19 -14.66 12.57
C SER A 18 36.41 -13.53 13.26
N SER A 19 35.60 -12.79 12.50
CA SER A 19 34.73 -11.75 13.05
C SER A 19 33.67 -12.31 14.00
N MET A 20 33.04 -13.44 13.66
CA MET A 20 32.08 -14.11 14.55
C MET A 20 32.74 -14.62 15.83
N LYS A 21 33.94 -15.21 15.73
CA LYS A 21 34.72 -15.66 16.88
C LYS A 21 35.05 -14.49 17.81
N GLU A 22 35.56 -13.39 17.26
CA GLU A 22 35.88 -12.17 18.00
C GLU A 22 34.64 -11.61 18.71
N TYR A 23 33.49 -11.57 18.04
CA TYR A 23 32.24 -11.11 18.64
C TYR A 23 31.81 -11.95 19.86
N ILE A 24 32.00 -13.27 19.81
CA ILE A 24 31.72 -14.19 20.92
C ILE A 24 32.77 -14.03 22.04
N GLU A 25 34.05 -13.92 21.69
CA GLU A 25 35.15 -13.72 22.67
C GLU A 25 35.03 -12.38 23.42
N LEU A 26 34.45 -11.36 22.78
CA LEU A 26 34.13 -10.06 23.37
C LEU A 26 32.80 -10.02 24.12
N ASP A 27 32.16 -11.19 24.35
CA ASP A 27 30.89 -11.34 25.07
C ASP A 27 29.72 -10.53 24.47
N ASN A 28 29.60 -10.55 23.13
CA ASN A 28 28.55 -9.86 22.38
C ASN A 28 28.43 -8.36 22.75
N PRO A 29 29.45 -7.54 22.44
CA PRO A 29 29.47 -6.14 22.81
C PRO A 29 28.22 -5.43 22.28
N ILE A 30 27.44 -4.84 23.20
CA ILE A 30 26.27 -4.03 22.86
C ILE A 30 26.77 -2.63 22.51
N HIS A 31 26.58 -2.24 21.26
CA HIS A 31 26.85 -0.87 20.83
C HIS A 31 25.57 -0.04 20.93
N GLU A 32 25.61 1.00 21.77
CA GLU A 32 24.53 1.98 21.84
C GLU A 32 24.67 2.94 20.67
N HIS A 33 23.67 2.94 19.79
CA HIS A 33 23.57 3.86 18.67
C HIS A 33 22.30 4.67 18.81
N ALA A 34 22.43 5.99 18.90
CA ALA A 34 21.29 6.89 18.87
C ALA A 34 20.82 7.08 17.43
N LEU A 35 19.58 6.67 17.14
CA LEU A 35 18.95 6.96 15.86
C LEU A 35 18.40 8.39 15.88
N HIS A 36 19.06 9.30 15.18
CA HIS A 36 18.57 10.67 14.98
C HIS A 36 17.80 10.76 13.66
N TYR A 37 16.51 10.42 13.70
CA TYR A 37 15.61 10.62 12.56
C TYR A 37 14.54 11.65 12.92
N LYS A 38 14.39 12.68 12.08
CA LYS A 38 13.31 13.65 12.19
C LYS A 38 12.28 13.31 11.12
N GLU A 39 11.12 12.87 11.57
CA GLU A 39 10.00 12.56 10.68
C GLU A 39 9.51 13.84 9.99
N THR A 40 9.26 13.75 8.69
CA THR A 40 8.65 14.83 7.92
C THR A 40 7.16 14.59 7.90
N LEU A 41 6.37 15.53 8.42
CA LEU A 41 4.91 15.49 8.29
C LEU A 41 4.54 15.64 6.81
N ILE A 42 4.02 14.57 6.21
CA ILE A 42 3.55 14.59 4.83
C ILE A 42 2.13 15.16 4.83
N LYS A 43 1.98 16.39 4.32
CA LYS A 43 0.66 16.91 3.97
C LYS A 43 0.20 16.24 2.67
N PRO A 44 -0.96 15.57 2.63
CA PRO A 44 -1.42 14.90 1.42
C PRO A 44 -1.67 15.91 0.31
N ASP A 45 -1.12 15.64 -0.87
CA ASP A 45 -1.47 16.37 -2.09
C ASP A 45 -2.86 15.98 -2.59
N TYR A 46 -3.46 16.77 -3.48
CA TYR A 46 -4.73 16.37 -4.09
C TYR A 46 -4.50 15.35 -5.20
N TYR A 47 -5.27 14.27 -5.18
CA TYR A 47 -5.22 13.26 -6.22
C TYR A 47 -5.78 13.81 -7.55
N ASN A 48 -5.06 13.57 -8.65
CA ASN A 48 -5.48 13.90 -10.00
C ASN A 48 -5.29 12.67 -10.91
N ASN A 49 -6.40 12.15 -11.41
CA ASN A 49 -6.46 10.95 -12.24
C ASN A 49 -5.92 11.15 -13.68
N ASN A 50 -5.60 12.37 -14.13
CA ASN A 50 -5.00 12.63 -15.45
C ASN A 50 -5.72 11.93 -16.65
N ASN A 51 -7.04 11.74 -16.56
CA ASN A 51 -7.89 11.02 -17.53
C ASN A 51 -7.61 9.51 -17.70
N ASN A 52 -6.93 8.88 -16.74
CA ASN A 52 -6.79 7.43 -16.68
C ASN A 52 -8.11 6.78 -16.26
N VAL A 53 -8.26 5.48 -16.54
CA VAL A 53 -9.44 4.74 -16.10
C VAL A 53 -9.25 4.36 -14.63
N GLU A 54 -10.30 4.52 -13.82
CA GLU A 54 -10.26 4.16 -12.41
C GLU A 54 -11.31 3.14 -12.07
N TRP A 55 -10.90 2.09 -11.36
CA TRP A 55 -11.79 1.19 -10.68
C TRP A 55 -11.59 1.31 -9.17
N VAL A 56 -12.66 1.68 -8.49
CA VAL A 56 -12.75 1.65 -7.03
C VAL A 56 -13.54 0.39 -6.70
N VAL A 57 -12.92 -0.51 -5.96
CA VAL A 57 -13.45 -1.85 -5.69
C VAL A 57 -13.75 -1.97 -4.21
N GLU A 58 -14.99 -2.32 -3.90
CA GLU A 58 -15.48 -2.49 -2.53
C GLU A 58 -15.81 -3.96 -2.28
N MET A 59 -15.49 -4.47 -1.09
CA MET A 59 -15.84 -5.83 -0.67
C MET A 59 -17.30 -5.89 -0.23
N ILE A 60 -18.00 -6.97 -0.61
CA ILE A 60 -19.42 -7.17 -0.28
C ILE A 60 -19.61 -7.37 1.24
N ILE A 61 -18.70 -8.06 1.93
CA ILE A 61 -18.82 -8.38 3.37
C ILE A 61 -17.44 -8.37 4.06
N ASN A 62 -17.37 -7.77 5.25
CA ASN A 62 -16.33 -7.87 6.30
C ASN A 62 -14.88 -7.56 5.87
N ASP A 63 -14.56 -6.27 5.83
CA ASP A 63 -13.16 -5.82 5.77
C ASP A 63 -12.51 -5.82 7.17
N ASN A 64 -11.80 -6.90 7.50
CA ASN A 64 -11.12 -7.04 8.78
C ASN A 64 -10.02 -5.99 8.99
N GLU A 65 -9.38 -5.51 7.92
CA GLU A 65 -8.35 -4.47 8.04
C GLU A 65 -9.00 -3.13 8.37
N ALA A 66 -10.09 -2.76 7.69
CA ALA A 66 -10.84 -1.56 8.04
C ALA A 66 -11.39 -1.61 9.46
N ALA A 67 -11.90 -2.77 9.90
CA ALA A 67 -12.34 -2.96 11.28
C ALA A 67 -11.19 -2.81 12.29
N SER A 68 -10.01 -3.32 11.97
CA SER A 68 -8.83 -3.23 12.84
C SER A 68 -8.34 -1.79 12.97
N VAL A 69 -8.24 -1.05 11.86
CA VAL A 69 -7.86 0.38 11.84
C VAL A 69 -8.89 1.21 12.61
N GLN A 70 -10.19 0.99 12.38
CA GLN A 70 -11.24 1.68 13.12
C GLN A 70 -11.11 1.44 14.63
N ASN A 71 -10.96 0.19 15.05
CA ASN A 71 -10.83 -0.15 16.47
C ASN A 71 -9.63 0.52 17.12
N ALA A 72 -8.49 0.56 16.42
CA ALA A 72 -7.29 1.23 16.93
C ALA A 72 -7.50 2.75 17.08
N LEU A 73 -8.14 3.42 16.11
CA LEU A 73 -8.47 4.84 16.23
C LEU A 73 -9.47 5.12 17.35
N VAL A 74 -10.48 4.27 17.52
CA VAL A 74 -11.44 4.39 18.64
C VAL A 74 -10.73 4.25 19.99
N GLN A 75 -9.77 3.33 20.11
CA GLN A 75 -8.94 3.18 21.31
C GLN A 75 -8.05 4.41 21.58
N MET A 76 -7.67 5.14 20.54
CA MET A 76 -6.97 6.43 20.64
C MET A 76 -7.91 7.61 20.96
N GLY A 77 -9.23 7.37 21.06
CA GLY A 77 -10.23 8.37 21.43
C GLY A 77 -10.91 9.07 20.25
N TYR A 78 -10.69 8.62 19.02
CA TYR A 78 -11.36 9.17 17.84
C TYR A 78 -12.76 8.57 17.65
N ASP A 79 -13.76 9.43 17.47
CA ASP A 79 -15.12 9.02 17.11
C ASP A 79 -15.32 9.11 15.59
N VAL A 80 -14.89 8.05 14.90
CA VAL A 80 -14.90 7.95 13.44
C VAL A 80 -15.45 6.61 12.95
N VAL A 81 -15.98 6.61 11.73
CA VAL A 81 -16.30 5.41 10.96
C VAL A 81 -15.35 5.33 9.78
N ILE A 82 -14.75 4.16 9.55
CA ILE A 82 -13.82 3.95 8.45
C ILE A 82 -14.33 2.86 7.51
N SER A 83 -14.19 3.11 6.22
CA SER A 83 -14.25 2.08 5.19
C SER A 83 -13.01 2.10 4.32
N ARG A 84 -12.72 0.97 3.68
CA ARG A 84 -11.57 0.77 2.82
C ARG A 84 -12.02 0.25 1.47
N HIS A 85 -11.49 0.83 0.40
CA HIS A 85 -11.67 0.32 -0.96
C HIS A 85 -10.31 0.05 -1.61
N THR A 86 -10.27 -0.93 -2.50
CA THR A 86 -9.16 -1.11 -3.43
C THR A 86 -9.28 -0.09 -4.55
N HIS A 87 -8.17 0.48 -4.98
CA HIS A 87 -8.09 1.42 -6.10
C HIS A 87 -7.18 0.87 -7.19
N TRP A 88 -7.66 0.90 -8.42
CA TRP A 88 -6.88 0.63 -9.62
C TRP A 88 -6.91 1.85 -10.53
N GLU A 89 -5.74 2.35 -10.89
CA GLU A 89 -5.59 3.30 -12.00
C GLU A 89 -5.00 2.55 -13.19
N ILE A 90 -5.77 2.49 -14.28
CA ILE A 90 -5.48 1.67 -15.45
C ILE A 90 -5.22 2.62 -16.62
N ASN A 91 -3.98 2.62 -17.10
CA ASN A 91 -3.59 3.38 -18.28
C ASN A 91 -3.64 2.45 -19.49
N ILE A 92 -4.49 2.79 -20.47
CA ILE A 92 -4.83 1.93 -21.59
C ILE A 92 -4.75 2.74 -22.89
N LYS A 93 -4.20 2.12 -23.94
CA LYS A 93 -4.26 2.67 -25.30
C LYS A 93 -5.66 2.48 -25.89
N GLU A 94 -6.18 3.46 -26.64
CA GLU A 94 -7.50 3.35 -27.28
C GLU A 94 -7.60 2.10 -28.19
N PRO A 95 -8.77 1.44 -28.29
CA PRO A 95 -10.09 1.80 -27.76
C PRO A 95 -10.40 1.22 -26.36
N LYS A 96 -10.73 2.09 -25.40
CA LYS A 96 -10.87 1.74 -23.96
C LYS A 96 -11.93 0.67 -23.63
N SER A 97 -13.13 0.73 -24.22
CA SER A 97 -14.27 -0.08 -23.76
C SER A 97 -14.08 -1.59 -23.93
N LYS A 98 -13.49 -2.02 -25.04
CA LYS A 98 -13.22 -3.44 -25.31
C LYS A 98 -12.22 -3.99 -24.30
N ILE A 99 -11.13 -3.26 -24.08
CA ILE A 99 -10.03 -3.67 -23.20
C ILE A 99 -10.52 -3.76 -21.75
N LEU A 100 -11.31 -2.78 -21.29
CA LEU A 100 -11.91 -2.83 -19.95
C LEU A 100 -12.82 -4.06 -19.76
N SER A 101 -13.56 -4.47 -20.80
CA SER A 101 -14.36 -5.69 -20.74
C SER A 101 -13.51 -6.96 -20.67
N GLU A 102 -12.35 -6.98 -21.32
CA GLU A 102 -11.40 -8.11 -21.24
C GLU A 102 -10.76 -8.19 -19.85
N ILE A 103 -10.37 -7.05 -19.26
CA ILE A 103 -9.86 -6.97 -17.89
C ILE A 103 -10.93 -7.44 -16.90
N ASP A 104 -12.18 -7.00 -17.04
CA ASP A 104 -13.28 -7.39 -16.15
C ASP A 104 -13.52 -8.91 -16.19
N LYS A 105 -13.53 -9.50 -17.39
CA LYS A 105 -13.68 -10.95 -17.58
C LYS A 105 -12.52 -11.77 -17.04
N SER A 106 -11.31 -11.20 -16.97
CA SER A 106 -10.14 -11.90 -16.41
C SER A 106 -10.29 -12.21 -14.92
N GLY A 107 -11.03 -11.37 -14.18
CA GLY A 107 -11.10 -11.44 -12.72
C GLY A 107 -9.76 -11.18 -12.00
N GLU A 108 -8.75 -10.65 -12.71
CA GLU A 108 -7.39 -10.52 -12.18
C GLU A 108 -7.24 -9.35 -11.17
N LEU A 109 -8.02 -8.28 -11.39
CA LEU A 109 -8.00 -7.06 -10.57
C LEU A 109 -8.99 -7.10 -9.40
N PHE A 110 -10.08 -7.84 -9.53
CA PHE A 110 -11.06 -8.06 -8.47
C PHE A 110 -11.88 -9.33 -8.73
N ASN A 111 -12.44 -9.90 -7.67
CA ASN A 111 -13.31 -11.07 -7.77
C ASN A 111 -14.78 -10.65 -7.62
N SER A 112 -15.53 -10.69 -8.73
CA SER A 112 -16.95 -10.30 -8.78
C SER A 112 -17.88 -11.09 -7.83
N ASN A 113 -17.45 -12.25 -7.31
CA ASN A 113 -18.23 -12.98 -6.30
C ASN A 113 -18.08 -12.42 -4.88
N LYS A 114 -17.05 -11.61 -4.63
CA LYS A 114 -16.71 -11.07 -3.30
C LYS A 114 -16.61 -9.55 -3.27
N GLU A 115 -16.48 -8.93 -4.44
CA GLU A 115 -16.13 -7.54 -4.62
C GLU A 115 -16.93 -6.95 -5.79
N TYR A 116 -17.15 -5.64 -5.77
CA TYR A 116 -17.83 -4.93 -6.84
C TYR A 116 -17.18 -3.58 -7.11
N ILE A 117 -17.27 -3.13 -8.36
CA ILE A 117 -16.84 -1.78 -8.75
C ILE A 117 -17.89 -0.78 -8.25
N THR A 118 -17.42 0.24 -7.55
CA THR A 118 -18.21 1.32 -6.98
C THR A 118 -17.60 2.67 -7.34
N ASN A 119 -18.23 3.74 -6.87
CA ASN A 119 -17.69 5.09 -6.92
C ASN A 119 -17.44 5.60 -5.51
N ILE A 120 -16.46 6.49 -5.35
CA ILE A 120 -16.21 7.15 -4.08
C ILE A 120 -17.40 8.06 -3.78
N GLN A 121 -18.12 7.75 -2.71
CA GLN A 121 -19.30 8.50 -2.32
C GLN A 121 -18.89 9.77 -1.56
N LYS A 122 -19.41 10.91 -2.01
CA LYS A 122 -19.26 12.17 -1.29
C LYS A 122 -20.34 12.25 -0.22
N ALA A 123 -19.93 12.12 1.04
CA ALA A 123 -20.82 12.23 2.18
C ALA A 123 -20.40 13.39 3.08
N HIS A 124 -21.37 13.94 3.82
CA HIS A 124 -21.09 14.97 4.81
C HIS A 124 -20.11 14.44 5.87
N ASN A 125 -19.18 15.30 6.29
CA ASN A 125 -18.16 14.97 7.29
C ASN A 125 -17.31 13.74 6.93
N THR A 126 -17.09 13.51 5.64
CA THR A 126 -16.28 12.38 5.14
C THR A 126 -15.12 12.90 4.31
N ALA A 127 -13.93 12.38 4.55
CA ALA A 127 -12.75 12.58 3.71
C ALA A 127 -12.25 11.25 3.19
N SER A 128 -11.63 11.28 2.00
CA SER A 128 -11.12 10.09 1.34
C SER A 128 -9.65 10.29 0.99
N TYR A 129 -8.81 9.35 1.40
CA TYR A 129 -7.36 9.37 1.20
C TYR A 129 -6.93 8.15 0.37
N LEU A 130 -6.29 8.40 -0.76
CA LEU A 130 -5.65 7.38 -1.59
C LEU A 130 -4.22 7.17 -1.10
N ILE A 131 -3.90 5.94 -0.74
CA ILE A 131 -2.59 5.50 -0.30
C ILE A 131 -2.00 4.60 -1.38
N ARG A 132 -0.76 4.88 -1.79
CA ARG A 132 -0.04 4.10 -2.80
C ARG A 132 1.36 3.78 -2.35
N GLN A 133 1.79 2.54 -2.55
CA GLN A 133 3.17 2.18 -2.28
C GLN A 133 4.07 2.77 -3.37
N ILE A 134 5.21 3.34 -3.00
CA ILE A 134 6.14 3.99 -3.94
C ILE A 134 6.63 2.99 -5.01
N ASP A 135 6.97 1.77 -4.61
CA ASP A 135 7.49 0.74 -5.53
C ASP A 135 6.39 -0.03 -6.31
N ASP A 136 5.14 0.02 -5.82
CA ASP A 136 3.95 -0.68 -6.33
C ASP A 136 4.21 -2.07 -6.96
N VAL A 137 4.85 -2.95 -6.19
CA VAL A 137 5.21 -4.30 -6.66
C VAL A 137 3.96 -5.13 -6.97
N PHE A 138 2.87 -4.92 -6.22
CA PHE A 138 1.61 -5.62 -6.43
C PHE A 138 0.95 -5.20 -7.75
N GLY A 139 0.82 -3.89 -8.01
CA GLY A 139 0.31 -3.38 -9.28
C GLY A 139 1.12 -3.87 -10.47
N ARG A 140 2.45 -3.87 -10.36
CA ARG A 140 3.34 -4.42 -11.39
C ARG A 140 3.09 -5.92 -11.65
N SER A 141 2.98 -6.73 -10.61
CA SER A 141 2.71 -8.16 -10.76
C SER A 141 1.38 -8.42 -11.47
N LYS A 142 0.35 -7.63 -11.16
CA LYS A 142 -0.96 -7.71 -11.83
C LYS A 142 -0.91 -7.26 -13.29
N LEU A 143 -0.11 -6.25 -13.61
CA LEU A 143 0.14 -5.84 -14.99
C LEU A 143 0.79 -6.95 -15.81
N GLU A 144 1.81 -7.61 -15.25
CA GLU A 144 2.49 -8.75 -15.89
C GLU A 144 1.52 -9.92 -16.12
N SER A 145 0.69 -10.25 -15.11
CA SER A 145 -0.37 -11.26 -15.25
C SER A 145 -1.35 -10.94 -16.38
N LEU A 146 -1.89 -9.71 -16.42
CA LEU A 146 -2.81 -9.26 -17.47
C LEU A 146 -2.21 -9.34 -18.88
N LYS A 147 -0.91 -9.00 -19.01
CA LYS A 147 -0.22 -9.00 -20.31
C LYS A 147 0.18 -10.40 -20.78
N ASP A 148 0.76 -11.19 -19.89
CA ASP A 148 1.44 -12.43 -20.25
C ASP A 148 0.51 -13.64 -20.14
N THR A 149 -0.44 -13.62 -19.19
CA THR A 149 -1.39 -14.73 -18.97
C THR A 149 -2.71 -14.50 -19.69
N PHE A 150 -3.25 -13.28 -19.61
CA PHE A 150 -4.55 -12.93 -20.22
C PHE A 150 -4.41 -12.28 -21.61
N GLU A 151 -3.17 -12.09 -22.09
CA GLU A 151 -2.83 -11.54 -23.41
C GLU A 151 -3.37 -10.12 -23.69
N ILE A 152 -3.67 -9.34 -22.64
CA ILE A 152 -4.16 -7.96 -22.74
C ILE A 152 -2.98 -6.98 -22.77
N LYS A 153 -2.39 -6.81 -23.97
CA LYS A 153 -1.11 -6.09 -24.17
C LYS A 153 -1.25 -4.57 -24.23
N GLU A 154 -2.47 -4.07 -24.33
CA GLU A 154 -2.80 -2.67 -24.55
C GLU A 154 -2.71 -1.80 -23.28
N ILE A 155 -2.53 -2.42 -22.11
CA ILE A 155 -2.34 -1.74 -20.82
C ILE A 155 -0.90 -1.21 -20.77
N SER A 156 -0.72 0.11 -20.71
CA SER A 156 0.62 0.72 -20.63
C SER A 156 1.16 0.68 -19.21
N ASP A 157 0.32 1.02 -18.23
CA ASP A 157 0.65 1.13 -16.81
C ASP A 157 -0.55 0.75 -15.94
N LEU A 158 -0.29 0.21 -14.76
CA LEU A 158 -1.30 -0.16 -13.79
C LEU A 158 -0.79 0.22 -12.40
N LYS A 159 -1.56 1.04 -11.69
CA LYS A 159 -1.25 1.40 -10.30
C LYS A 159 -2.29 0.84 -9.35
N TYR A 160 -1.80 0.27 -8.27
CA TYR A 160 -2.58 -0.19 -7.14
C TYR A 160 -2.55 0.82 -5.99
N GLY A 161 -3.66 0.93 -5.29
CA GLY A 161 -3.73 1.69 -4.06
C GLY A 161 -4.89 1.27 -3.17
N VAL A 162 -4.94 1.87 -2.00
CA VAL A 162 -6.01 1.71 -1.03
C VAL A 162 -6.63 3.07 -0.77
N ILE A 163 -7.96 3.15 -0.81
CA ILE A 163 -8.70 4.34 -0.41
C ILE A 163 -9.27 4.13 0.98
N TRP A 164 -8.86 4.98 1.90
CA TRP A 164 -9.48 5.10 3.22
C TRP A 164 -10.54 6.19 3.18
N ASN A 165 -11.80 5.82 3.45
CA ASN A 165 -12.87 6.79 3.67
C ASN A 165 -13.09 6.92 5.18
N ILE A 166 -12.99 8.15 5.67
CA ILE A 166 -13.06 8.46 7.09
C ILE A 166 -14.22 9.42 7.28
N LYS A 167 -15.26 8.94 7.96
CA LYS A 167 -16.37 9.77 8.41
C LYS A 167 -16.16 10.14 9.86
N VAL A 168 -16.10 11.44 10.14
CA VAL A 168 -16.04 11.94 11.52
C VAL A 168 -17.47 12.01 12.06
N ASN A 169 -17.72 11.42 13.23
CA ASN A 169 -19.06 11.47 13.85
C ASN A 169 -19.19 12.66 14.80
N SER A 170 -18.13 12.97 15.54
CA SER A 170 -18.08 14.10 16.48
C SER A 170 -16.68 14.75 16.53
N GLY A 171 -16.62 15.98 17.04
CA GLY A 171 -15.40 16.79 17.05
C GLY A 171 -15.29 17.72 15.83
N ASN A 172 -14.15 18.40 15.73
CA ASN A 172 -13.85 19.27 14.59
C ASN A 172 -13.27 18.44 13.44
N PHE A 173 -13.94 18.48 12.29
CA PHE A 173 -13.63 17.66 11.12
C PHE A 173 -12.16 17.74 10.71
N ASP A 174 -11.66 18.94 10.41
CA ASP A 174 -10.31 19.11 9.87
C ASP A 174 -9.24 18.74 10.91
N SER A 175 -9.37 19.18 12.16
CA SER A 175 -8.39 18.83 13.20
C SER A 175 -8.37 17.34 13.50
N THR A 176 -9.52 16.68 13.50
CA THR A 176 -9.60 15.23 13.72
C THR A 176 -8.89 14.48 12.60
N LEU A 177 -9.08 14.90 11.35
CA LEU A 177 -8.39 14.28 10.21
C LEU A 177 -6.88 14.50 10.24
N ASP A 178 -6.43 15.71 10.55
CA ASP A 178 -5.00 16.02 10.68
C ASP A 178 -4.35 15.16 11.77
N SER A 179 -4.97 15.06 12.95
CA SER A 179 -4.46 14.21 14.03
C SER A 179 -4.47 12.72 13.70
N ILE A 180 -5.44 12.23 12.91
CA ILE A 180 -5.46 10.84 12.44
C ILE A 180 -4.28 10.59 11.49
N LEU A 181 -3.98 11.51 10.57
CA LEU A 181 -2.83 11.36 9.66
C LEU A 181 -1.50 11.33 10.43
N GLU A 182 -1.37 12.11 11.50
CA GLU A 182 -0.19 12.12 12.37
C GLU A 182 0.04 10.79 13.12
N THR A 183 -0.97 9.94 13.23
CA THR A 183 -0.79 8.61 13.86
C THR A 183 -0.04 7.61 12.99
N ASN A 184 0.11 7.87 11.68
CA ASN A 184 0.64 6.93 10.69
C ASN A 184 -0.11 5.58 10.63
N ILE A 185 -1.33 5.49 11.18
CA ILE A 185 -2.07 4.23 11.20
C ILE A 185 -2.58 3.82 9.81
N LEU A 186 -2.83 4.80 8.95
CA LEU A 186 -3.37 4.59 7.61
C LEU A 186 -2.30 4.14 6.62
N PHE A 187 -1.04 4.52 6.83
CA PHE A 187 0.09 4.22 5.96
C PHE A 187 1.43 4.54 6.63
N ASN A 188 2.50 3.90 6.14
CA ASN A 188 3.87 4.25 6.52
C ASN A 188 4.40 5.38 5.61
N PRO A 189 4.72 6.58 6.14
CA PRO A 189 5.15 7.72 5.32
C PRO A 189 6.48 7.51 4.58
N LEU A 190 7.28 6.52 4.96
CA LEU A 190 8.55 6.20 4.30
C LEU A 190 8.40 5.36 3.03
N SER A 191 7.29 4.64 2.88
CA SER A 191 7.09 3.66 1.80
C SER A 191 5.85 3.93 0.96
N TYR A 192 5.04 4.89 1.38
CA TYR A 192 3.75 5.19 0.76
C TYR A 192 3.60 6.68 0.50
N GLU A 193 2.94 6.97 -0.62
CA GLU A 193 2.41 8.28 -0.97
C GLU A 193 0.95 8.37 -0.50
N CYS A 194 0.53 9.56 -0.08
CA CYS A 194 -0.83 9.83 0.38
C CYS A 194 -1.41 11.02 -0.38
N TYR A 195 -2.62 10.82 -0.92
CA TYR A 195 -3.35 11.84 -1.66
C TYR A 195 -4.77 12.03 -1.12
N ARG A 196 -5.26 13.26 -1.06
CA ARG A 196 -6.67 13.57 -0.74
C ARG A 196 -7.51 13.56 -2.02
N ILE A 197 -8.63 12.85 -1.99
CA ILE A 197 -9.61 12.77 -3.09
C ILE A 197 -10.72 13.80 -2.85
N ARG A 198 -11.22 14.43 -3.92
CA ARG A 198 -12.25 15.49 -3.86
C ARG A 198 -13.65 15.03 -4.20
#